data_AF-A0A5K0XJD2-F1
#
_entry.id   AF-A0A5K0XJD2-F1
#
_cell.length_a   1.000
_cell.length_b   1.000
_cell.length_c   1.000
_cell.angle_alpha   90.00
_cell.angle_beta   90.00
_cell.angle_gamma   90.00
#
_symmetry.space_group_name_H-M   'P 1'
#
loop_
_entity.id
_entity.type
_entity.pdbx_description
1 polymer ?
#
loop_
_entity_poly.entity_id
_entity_poly.type
_entity_poly.pdbx_seq_one_letter_code
_entity_poly.pdbx_strand_id
1 'polypeptide(L)'
;GRLCLTLERGELRMKAVNLEAKPIHGVARDVVVKIESWSEKANFYVVPMDDYQMILGMELLSAAKMVPMPHLHSVSIMDEKSPCMVSAVTLRKGKGKVAMISAL
;
A
#
# COMPACT_ATOMS: atom_id res chain seq x y z
N GLY A 1 11.28 -7.31 6.41
CA GLY A 1 10.59 -8.61 6.34
C GLY A 1 10.38 -8.98 4.89
N ARG A 2 10.24 -10.28 4.58
CA ARG A 2 9.77 -10.75 3.26
C ARG A 2 8.25 -10.89 3.34
N LEU A 3 7.53 -10.30 2.40
CA LEU A 3 6.08 -10.46 2.27
C LEU A 3 5.88 -11.63 1.29
N CYS A 4 5.39 -12.77 1.78
CA CYS A 4 5.18 -13.97 0.98
C CYS A 4 3.90 -13.84 0.15
N LEU A 5 4.01 -13.26 -1.05
CA LEU A 5 2.91 -13.08 -1.99
C LEU A 5 3.12 -13.94 -3.25
N THR A 6 2.02 -14.44 -3.80
CA THR A 6 1.99 -15.12 -5.10
C THR A 6 1.86 -14.06 -6.21
N LEU A 7 2.71 -14.12 -7.25
CA LEU A 7 2.77 -13.12 -8.31
C LEU A 7 2.33 -13.69 -9.67
N GLU A 8 1.47 -12.95 -10.36
CA GLU A 8 1.23 -13.13 -11.80
C GLU A 8 2.13 -12.19 -12.62
N ARG A 9 2.70 -12.71 -13.72
CA ARG A 9 3.62 -11.95 -14.58
C ARG A 9 2.85 -11.02 -15.51
N GLY A 10 3.17 -9.72 -15.52
CA GLY A 10 2.62 -8.73 -16.45
C GLY A 10 3.70 -7.77 -16.96
N GLU A 11 3.54 -7.20 -18.14
CA GLU A 11 4.53 -6.29 -18.80
C GLU A 11 4.38 -4.82 -18.40
N LEU A 12 3.66 -4.53 -17.31
CA LEU A 12 3.35 -3.16 -16.91
C LEU A 12 4.56 -2.47 -16.26
N ARG A 13 4.62 -1.14 -16.39
CA ARG A 13 5.65 -0.29 -15.75
C ARG A 13 4.98 0.74 -14.86
N MET A 14 5.55 0.98 -13.68
CA MET A 14 5.08 1.99 -12.73
C MET A 14 6.07 3.15 -12.68
N LYS A 15 5.57 4.38 -12.78
CA LYS A 15 6.39 5.59 -12.67
C LYS A 15 5.94 6.43 -11.48
N ALA A 16 6.85 6.68 -10.55
CA ALA A 16 6.64 7.74 -9.56
C ALA A 16 6.90 9.11 -10.22
N VAL A 17 6.16 10.15 -9.82
CA VAL A 17 6.14 11.47 -10.48
C VAL A 17 7.54 12.01 -10.80
N ASN A 18 8.51 11.79 -9.90
CA ASN A 18 9.87 12.32 -10.01
C ASN A 18 10.94 11.25 -10.29
N LEU A 19 10.57 10.01 -10.62
CA LEU A 19 11.53 8.92 -10.87
C LEU A 19 11.32 8.28 -12.24
N GLU A 20 12.33 7.54 -12.68
CA GLU A 20 12.22 6.69 -13.86
C GLU A 20 11.16 5.59 -13.65
N ALA A 21 10.48 5.20 -14.74
CA ALA A 21 9.51 4.12 -14.71
C ALA A 21 10.21 2.78 -14.44
N LYS A 22 9.82 2.11 -13.37
CA LYS A 22 10.34 0.79 -12.99
C LYS A 22 9.40 -0.32 -13.48
N PRO A 23 9.94 -1.50 -13.83
CA PRO A 23 9.10 -2.64 -14.20
C PRO A 23 8.30 -3.12 -12.99
N ILE A 24 7.05 -3.52 -13.24
CA ILE A 24 6.25 -4.26 -12.26
C ILE A 24 6.72 -5.72 -12.31
N HIS A 25 7.17 -6.26 -11.19
CA HIS A 25 7.60 -7.66 -11.07
C HIS A 25 6.43 -8.64 -11.11
N GLY A 26 5.24 -8.19 -10.73
CA GLY A 26 4.01 -8.96 -10.88
C GLY A 26 2.84 -8.32 -10.15
N VAL A 27 1.71 -9.03 -10.15
CA VAL A 27 0.50 -8.66 -9.42
C VAL A 27 0.25 -9.70 -8.33
N ALA A 28 0.07 -9.23 -7.09
CA ALA A 28 -0.46 -10.02 -5.99
C ALA A 28 -1.97 -9.76 -5.90
N ARG A 29 -2.78 -10.80 -6.12
CA ARG A 29 -4.24 -10.69 -6.15
C ARG A 29 -4.87 -11.09 -4.83
N ASP A 30 -6.03 -10.51 -4.53
CA ASP A 30 -6.89 -10.88 -3.39
C ASP A 30 -6.16 -10.92 -2.05
N VAL A 31 -5.17 -10.04 -1.88
CA VAL A 31 -4.38 -9.96 -0.66
C VAL A 31 -5.26 -9.36 0.43
N VAL A 32 -5.40 -10.09 1.54
CA VAL A 32 -6.13 -9.60 2.70
C VAL A 32 -5.29 -8.53 3.40
N VAL A 33 -5.78 -7.29 3.33
CA VAL A 33 -5.24 -6.15 4.06
C VAL A 33 -5.99 -6.06 5.37
N LYS A 34 -5.28 -6.11 6.49
CA LYS A 34 -5.87 -5.93 7.82
C LYS A 34 -5.22 -4.73 8.50
N ILE A 35 -6.06 -3.81 8.96
CA ILE A 35 -5.65 -2.62 9.71
C ILE A 35 -6.57 -2.52 10.91
N GLU A 36 -6.03 -2.81 12.09
CA GLU A 36 -6.81 -2.90 13.34
C GLU A 36 -8.03 -3.86 13.17
N SER A 37 -9.24 -3.33 13.35
CA SER A 37 -10.52 -4.03 13.19
C SER A 37 -11.00 -4.13 11.74
N TRP A 38 -10.43 -3.35 10.82
CA TRP A 38 -10.81 -3.32 9.42
C TRP A 38 -10.01 -4.36 8.62
N SER A 39 -10.68 -5.05 7.70
CA SER A 39 -10.03 -6.01 6.80
C SER A 39 -10.74 -6.06 5.45
N GLU A 40 -9.97 -6.02 4.36
CA GLU A 40 -10.51 -6.10 3.00
C GLU A 40 -9.54 -6.79 2.05
N LYS A 41 -10.03 -7.29 0.92
CA LYS A 41 -9.16 -7.84 -0.14
C LYS A 41 -8.78 -6.75 -1.12
N ALA A 42 -7.50 -6.69 -1.47
CA ALA A 42 -6.98 -5.77 -2.48
C ALA A 42 -5.97 -6.45 -3.40
N ASN A 43 -5.92 -5.96 -4.63
CA ASN A 43 -4.90 -6.35 -5.60
C ASN A 43 -3.75 -5.37 -5.52
N PHE A 44 -2.52 -5.86 -5.69
CA PHE A 44 -1.34 -5.03 -5.61
C PHE A 44 -0.32 -5.34 -6.71
N TYR A 45 0.25 -4.31 -7.30
CA TYR A 45 1.47 -4.37 -8.08
C TYR A 45 2.70 -4.52 -7.19
N VAL A 46 3.58 -5.44 -7.54
CA VAL A 46 4.87 -5.61 -6.85
C VAL A 46 5.96 -4.94 -7.66
N VAL A 47 6.59 -3.91 -7.08
CA VAL A 47 7.57 -3.04 -7.76
C VAL A 47 8.83 -2.93 -6.90
N PRO A 48 10.05 -2.96 -7.46
CA PRO A 48 11.27 -2.74 -6.67
C PRO A 48 11.48 -1.25 -6.35
N MET A 49 11.36 -0.85 -5.08
CA MET A 49 11.45 0.56 -4.66
C MET A 49 12.17 0.69 -3.30
N ASP A 50 13.04 1.70 -3.16
CA ASP A 50 13.96 1.78 -2.01
C ASP A 50 13.36 2.49 -0.77
N ASP A 51 12.26 3.22 -0.95
CA ASP A 51 11.79 4.22 0.01
C ASP A 51 10.66 3.73 0.92
N TYR A 52 9.80 2.82 0.42
CA TYR A 52 8.60 2.36 1.14
C TYR A 52 8.37 0.85 0.94
N GLN A 53 7.83 0.19 1.96
CA GLN A 53 7.49 -1.24 1.90
C GLN A 53 6.15 -1.49 1.16
N MET A 54 5.23 -0.53 1.24
CA MET A 54 3.91 -0.61 0.61
C MET A 54 3.40 0.80 0.30
N ILE A 55 2.69 0.96 -0.81
CA ILE A 55 1.93 2.16 -1.14
C ILE A 55 0.46 1.78 -1.26
N LEU A 56 -0.40 2.51 -0.56
CA LEU A 56 -1.84 2.34 -0.70
C LEU A 56 -2.33 3.30 -1.79
N GLY A 57 -2.91 2.74 -2.84
CA GLY A 57 -3.54 3.49 -3.92
C GLY A 57 -4.81 4.20 -3.46
N MET A 58 -5.27 5.16 -4.25
CA MET A 58 -6.50 5.89 -3.97
C MET A 58 -7.74 4.99 -4.04
N GLU A 59 -7.71 3.92 -4.84
CA GLU A 59 -8.81 2.95 -4.92
C GLU A 59 -9.04 2.26 -3.57
N LEU A 60 -7.96 1.82 -2.90
CA LEU A 60 -8.08 1.25 -1.55
C LEU A 60 -8.57 2.28 -0.53
N LEU A 61 -8.06 3.52 -0.61
CA LEU A 61 -8.53 4.60 0.26
C LEU A 61 -10.04 4.84 0.07
N SER A 62 -10.51 4.80 -1.18
CA SER A 62 -11.92 4.96 -1.50
C SER A 62 -12.76 3.78 -1.00
N ALA A 63 -12.32 2.53 -1.24
CA ALA A 63 -13.01 1.33 -0.80
C ALA A 63 -13.17 1.28 0.73
N ALA A 64 -12.14 1.70 1.46
CA ALA A 64 -12.13 1.72 2.93
C ALA A 64 -12.73 3.00 3.55
N LYS A 65 -13.18 3.95 2.72
CA LYS A 65 -13.54 5.32 3.15
C LYS A 65 -12.47 5.94 4.08
N MET A 66 -11.20 5.73 3.72
CA MET A 66 -10.06 6.19 4.47
C MET A 66 -9.82 7.68 4.27
N VAL A 67 -9.66 8.41 5.36
CA VAL A 67 -9.36 9.84 5.37
C VAL A 67 -8.06 10.07 6.14
N PRO A 68 -6.99 10.50 5.46
CA PRO A 68 -5.79 10.98 6.13
C PRO A 68 -6.10 12.21 6.99
N MET A 69 -5.66 12.21 8.24
CA MET A 69 -5.82 13.32 9.18
C MET A 69 -4.44 13.80 9.65
N PRO A 70 -3.74 14.63 8.85
CA PRO A 70 -2.35 15.01 9.14
C PRO A 70 -2.19 15.71 10.49
N HIS A 71 -3.16 16.55 10.88
CA HIS A 71 -3.16 17.30 12.14
C HIS A 71 -3.28 16.40 13.38
N LEU A 72 -3.83 15.19 13.24
CA LEU A 72 -3.91 14.20 14.31
C LEU A 72 -2.83 13.13 14.21
N HIS A 73 -1.94 13.21 13.22
CA HIS A 73 -1.01 12.15 12.88
C HIS A 73 -1.74 10.79 12.81
N SER A 74 -2.87 10.74 12.09
CA SER A 74 -3.69 9.55 11.98
C SER A 74 -4.33 9.38 10.60
N VAL A 75 -4.87 8.19 10.37
CA VAL A 75 -5.77 7.87 9.25
C VAL A 75 -7.06 7.34 9.85
N SER A 76 -8.19 7.93 9.47
CA SER A 76 -9.52 7.45 9.85
C SER A 76 -10.01 6.47 8.80
N ILE A 77 -10.44 5.28 9.20
CA ILE A 77 -11.17 4.32 8.37
C ILE A 77 -12.65 4.45 8.75
N MET A 78 -13.46 4.95 7.81
CA MET A 78 -14.89 5.21 8.05
C MET A 78 -15.78 4.13 7.41
N ASP A 79 -15.29 2.89 7.41
CA ASP A 79 -16.09 1.74 7.00
C ASP A 79 -17.32 1.58 7.92
N GLU A 80 -18.46 1.19 7.35
CA GLU A 80 -19.73 1.11 8.09
C GLU A 80 -19.75 -0.03 9.10
N LYS A 81 -19.04 -1.13 8.81
CA LYS A 81 -19.02 -2.32 9.66
C LYS A 81 -17.93 -2.24 10.71
N SER A 82 -16.82 -1.59 10.39
CA SER A 82 -15.59 -1.61 11.18
C SER A 82 -14.85 -0.27 11.15
N PRO A 83 -15.46 0.82 11.65
CA PRO A 83 -14.79 2.10 11.71
C PRO A 83 -13.63 2.04 12.72
N CYS A 84 -12.50 2.64 12.38
CA CYS A 84 -11.36 2.74 13.29
C CYS A 84 -10.47 3.93 12.96
N MET A 85 -9.60 4.31 13.90
CA MET A 85 -8.61 5.36 13.70
C MET A 85 -7.23 4.78 13.97
N VAL A 86 -6.32 5.00 13.03
CA VAL A 86 -4.99 4.39 13.03
C VAL A 86 -3.97 5.49 13.17
N SER A 87 -3.07 5.39 14.15
CA SER A 87 -1.98 6.36 14.28
C SER A 87 -1.00 6.21 13.11
N ALA A 88 -0.66 7.33 12.49
CA ALA A 88 0.28 7.42 11.39
C ALA A 88 1.61 7.99 11.92
N VAL A 89 2.66 7.17 11.84
CA VAL A 89 4.02 7.60 12.19
C VAL A 89 4.82 7.80 10.91
N THR A 90 5.41 8.99 10.74
CA THR A 90 6.34 9.25 9.65
C THR A 90 7.67 8.59 9.96
N LEU A 91 7.95 7.45 9.33
CA LEU A 91 9.26 6.82 9.42
C LEU A 91 10.23 7.52 8.46
N ARG A 92 11.30 8.12 9.00
CA ARG A 92 12.47 8.50 8.20
C ARG A 92 13.39 7.28 8.09
N LYS A 93 13.39 6.59 6.95
CA LYS A 93 14.24 5.40 6.77
C LYS A 93 15.60 5.78 6.19
N GLY A 94 16.67 5.25 6.81
CA GLY A 94 18.01 5.19 6.22
C GLY A 94 18.08 4.17 5.07
N LYS A 95 18.95 4.45 4.08
CA LYS A 95 19.15 3.67 2.85
C LYS A 95 19.15 2.15 3.09
N GLY A 96 18.15 1.43 2.57
CA GLY A 96 18.11 -0.03 2.59
C GLY A 96 17.01 -0.59 1.70
N LYS A 97 17.42 -1.36 0.66
CA LYS A 97 16.59 -1.94 -0.41
C LYS A 97 15.47 -2.84 0.15
N VAL A 98 14.21 -2.60 -0.24
CA VAL A 98 13.05 -3.45 0.06
C VAL A 98 12.19 -3.60 -1.20
N ALA A 99 11.41 -4.68 -1.32
CA ALA A 99 10.43 -4.84 -2.39
C ALA A 99 9.09 -4.22 -1.98
N MET A 100 8.43 -3.48 -2.88
CA MET A 100 7.18 -2.75 -2.63
C MET A 100 5.97 -3.49 -3.19
N ILE A 101 4.83 -3.25 -2.56
CA ILE A 101 3.49 -3.66 -2.97
C ILE A 101 2.64 -2.37 -3.11
N SER A 102 2.05 -2.10 -4.28
CA SER A 102 1.22 -0.91 -4.56
C SER A 102 -0.19 -1.35 -4.92
N ALA A 103 -1.23 -0.87 -4.23
CA ALA A 103 -2.59 -1.29 -4.59
C ALA A 103 -2.94 -0.79 -6.00
N LEU A 104 -3.72 -1.60 -6.73
CA LEU A 104 -4.53 -1.10 -7.85
C LEU A 104 -5.52 -0.08 -7.30
#